data_AF-A0A1H9MMJ4-F1
#
_entry.id   AF-A0A1H9MMJ4-F1
#
_cell.length_a   1.000
_cell.length_b   1.000
_cell.length_c   1.000
_cell.angle_alpha   90.00
_cell.angle_beta   90.00
_cell.angle_gamma   90.00
#
_symmetry.space_group_name_H-M   'P 1'
#
loop_
_entity.id
_entity.type
_entity.pdbx_description
1 polymer ?
#
loop_
_entity_poly.entity_id
_entity_poly.type
_entity_poly.pdbx_seq_one_letter_code
_entity_poly.pdbx_strand_id
1 'polypeptide(L)'
;MNVTFRAYFYQEFKYQIKRYINNFVYIFSIKTIDIIKGIHPGKMVERELKKRNINKRQFALCIDEHPQTLGAIIKGSRRMNVDLSLKIEEKLEFEEGFLMTLQVFYDIKEAKKDSSYKPDLSKFRKGVFWDTTFDRIDWKLMKVSIVKRVFAYGNKIEQEEIIRFYGKEEVSKINLLNPE
;
A
#
# COMPACT_ATOMS: atom_id res chain seq x y z
N MET A 1 -47.68 25.98 -14.78
CA MET A 1 -46.35 25.79 -14.14
C MET A 1 -45.34 25.62 -15.26
N ASN A 2 -44.49 26.64 -15.45
CA ASN A 2 -43.71 26.85 -16.67
C ASN A 2 -42.70 25.71 -16.95
N VAL A 3 -42.60 25.30 -18.23
CA VAL A 3 -41.68 24.27 -18.74
C VAL A 3 -40.23 24.56 -18.35
N THR A 4 -39.87 25.84 -18.25
CA THR A 4 -38.57 26.32 -17.74
C THR A 4 -38.33 25.93 -16.29
N PHE A 5 -39.31 26.06 -15.39
CA PHE A 5 -39.14 25.71 -13.97
C PHE A 5 -38.83 24.22 -13.78
N ARG A 6 -39.47 23.36 -14.58
CA ARG A 6 -39.23 21.90 -14.56
C ARG A 6 -37.82 21.56 -15.07
N ALA A 7 -37.34 22.25 -16.11
CA ALA A 7 -35.99 22.05 -16.65
C ALA A 7 -34.90 22.48 -15.65
N TYR A 8 -35.05 23.66 -15.04
CA TYR A 8 -34.13 24.15 -14.00
C TYR A 8 -34.08 23.20 -12.79
N PHE A 9 -35.23 22.74 -12.30
CA PHE A 9 -35.29 21.79 -11.19
C PHE A 9 -34.57 20.47 -11.52
N TYR A 10 -34.74 19.96 -12.74
CA TYR A 10 -34.08 18.73 -13.19
C TYR A 10 -32.56 18.89 -13.31
N GLN A 11 -32.10 20.06 -13.74
CA GLN A 11 -30.68 20.38 -13.88
C GLN A 11 -29.99 20.52 -12.52
N GLU A 12 -30.63 21.22 -11.57
CA GLU A 12 -30.15 21.34 -10.19
C GLU A 12 -30.12 19.98 -9.47
N PHE A 13 -31.14 19.14 -9.67
CA PHE A 13 -31.17 17.80 -9.11
C PHE A 13 -30.04 16.91 -9.63
N LYS A 14 -29.78 16.92 -10.95
CA LYS A 14 -28.64 16.21 -11.56
C LYS A 14 -27.30 16.71 -11.01
N TYR A 15 -27.16 18.04 -10.82
CA TYR A 15 -25.95 18.64 -10.28
C TYR A 15 -25.69 18.21 -8.84
N GLN A 16 -26.72 18.22 -7.98
CA GLN A 16 -26.59 17.77 -6.60
C GLN A 16 -26.26 16.28 -6.49
N ILE A 17 -26.87 15.42 -7.32
CA ILE A 17 -26.52 13.99 -7.38
C ILE A 17 -25.06 13.81 -7.80
N LYS A 18 -24.61 14.50 -8.86
CA LYS A 18 -23.21 14.42 -9.31
C LYS A 18 -22.23 14.88 -8.23
N ARG A 19 -22.56 15.95 -7.50
CA ARG A 19 -21.74 16.46 -6.39
C ARG A 19 -21.69 15.48 -5.21
N TYR A 20 -22.82 14.87 -4.87
CA TYR A 20 -22.90 13.89 -3.79
C TYR A 20 -22.10 12.62 -4.13
N ILE A 21 -22.24 12.11 -5.36
CA ILE A 21 -21.46 10.98 -5.86
C ILE A 21 -19.96 11.32 -5.83
N ASN A 22 -19.56 12.48 -6.35
CA ASN A 22 -18.15 12.90 -6.33
C ASN A 22 -17.59 13.02 -4.91
N ASN A 23 -18.33 13.60 -3.98
CA ASN A 23 -17.89 13.69 -2.58
C ASN A 23 -17.81 12.31 -1.92
N PHE A 24 -18.76 11.42 -2.20
CA PHE A 24 -18.74 10.05 -1.67
C PHE A 24 -17.56 9.25 -2.24
N VAL A 25 -17.33 9.34 -3.55
CA VAL A 25 -16.17 8.75 -4.24
C VAL A 25 -14.87 9.31 -3.67
N TYR A 26 -14.77 10.63 -3.46
CA TYR A 26 -13.58 11.27 -2.89
C TYR A 26 -13.32 10.85 -1.43
N ILE A 27 -14.34 10.81 -0.58
CA ILE A 27 -14.23 10.34 0.80
C ILE A 27 -13.84 8.86 0.86
N PHE A 28 -14.38 8.03 -0.04
CA PHE A 28 -14.01 6.62 -0.16
C PHE A 28 -12.59 6.45 -0.71
N SER A 29 -12.20 7.26 -1.70
CA SER A 29 -10.87 7.28 -2.32
C SER A 29 -9.79 7.66 -1.29
N ILE A 30 -10.01 8.71 -0.49
CA ILE A 30 -9.11 9.11 0.61
C ILE A 30 -8.97 8.00 1.66
N LYS A 31 -10.09 7.45 2.14
CA LYS A 31 -10.05 6.35 3.13
C LYS A 31 -9.35 5.11 2.58
N THR A 32 -9.49 4.85 1.29
CA THR A 32 -8.84 3.73 0.62
C THR A 32 -7.33 3.97 0.50
N ILE A 33 -6.91 5.17 0.09
CA ILE A 33 -5.50 5.59 -0.02
C ILE A 33 -4.76 5.44 1.31
N ASP A 34 -5.39 5.78 2.44
CA ASP A 34 -4.77 5.62 3.76
C ASP A 34 -4.47 4.17 4.14
N ILE A 35 -5.27 3.22 3.64
CA ILE A 35 -5.07 1.78 3.88
C ILE A 35 -4.01 1.20 2.93
N ILE A 36 -3.91 1.72 1.70
CA ILE A 36 -3.02 1.20 0.65
C ILE A 36 -1.70 1.95 0.50
N LYS A 37 -1.53 3.11 1.16
CA LYS A 37 -0.31 3.92 1.07
C LYS A 37 0.93 3.08 1.39
N GLY A 38 1.91 3.11 0.49
CA GLY A 38 3.14 2.33 0.62
C GLY A 38 3.09 0.90 0.06
N ILE A 39 2.02 0.53 -0.66
CA ILE A 39 1.95 -0.67 -1.52
C ILE A 39 2.30 -0.26 -2.95
N HIS A 40 3.14 -1.03 -3.65
CA HIS A 40 3.46 -0.76 -5.06
C HIS A 40 2.19 -0.88 -5.93
N PRO A 41 1.90 0.07 -6.85
CA PRO A 41 0.66 0.06 -7.64
C PRO A 41 0.46 -1.20 -8.48
N GLY A 42 1.56 -1.81 -8.96
CA GLY A 42 1.50 -3.09 -9.65
C GLY A 42 0.89 -4.24 -8.83
N LYS A 43 0.93 -4.19 -7.49
CA LYS A 43 0.23 -5.16 -6.63
C LYS A 43 -1.27 -4.97 -6.60
N MET A 44 -1.72 -3.72 -6.67
CA MET A 44 -3.15 -3.43 -6.80
C MET A 44 -3.68 -3.93 -8.15
N VAL A 45 -2.93 -3.67 -9.24
CA VAL A 45 -3.25 -4.20 -10.57
C VAL A 45 -3.28 -5.73 -10.57
N GLU A 46 -2.29 -6.39 -9.95
CA GLU A 46 -2.26 -7.85 -9.85
C GLU A 46 -3.50 -8.41 -9.16
N ARG A 47 -3.93 -7.77 -8.07
CA ARG A 47 -5.12 -8.17 -7.31
C ARG A 47 -6.37 -8.05 -8.16
N GLU A 48 -6.52 -6.95 -8.89
CA GLU A 48 -7.71 -6.70 -9.71
C GLU A 48 -7.79 -7.66 -10.90
N LEU A 49 -6.66 -7.92 -11.58
CA LEU A 49 -6.62 -8.90 -12.66
C LEU A 49 -7.01 -10.30 -12.17
N LYS A 50 -6.52 -10.71 -11.00
CA LYS A 50 -6.90 -12.00 -10.38
C LYS A 50 -8.38 -12.04 -10.03
N LYS A 51 -8.91 -10.97 -9.42
CA LYS A 51 -10.32 -10.86 -9.05
C LYS A 51 -11.25 -10.97 -10.25
N ARG A 52 -10.85 -10.39 -11.40
CA ARG A 52 -11.61 -10.44 -12.66
C ARG A 52 -11.28 -11.64 -13.55
N ASN A 53 -10.41 -12.54 -13.09
CA ASN A 53 -9.90 -13.68 -13.86
C ASN A 53 -9.30 -13.30 -15.23
N ILE A 54 -8.63 -12.13 -15.30
CA ILE A 54 -8.01 -11.62 -16.52
C ILE A 54 -6.57 -12.13 -16.60
N ASN A 55 -6.21 -12.69 -17.76
CA ASN A 55 -4.84 -13.12 -18.01
C ASN A 55 -3.89 -11.93 -18.17
N LYS A 56 -2.80 -11.91 -17.41
CA LYS A 56 -1.81 -10.81 -17.40
C LYS A 56 -1.22 -10.52 -18.79
N ARG A 57 -0.90 -11.56 -19.57
CA ARG A 57 -0.30 -11.40 -20.89
C ARG A 57 -1.31 -10.80 -21.86
N GLN A 58 -2.54 -11.30 -21.86
CA GLN A 58 -3.61 -10.77 -22.71
C GLN A 58 -3.96 -9.32 -22.32
N PHE A 59 -3.96 -9.01 -21.02
CA PHE A 59 -4.19 -7.65 -20.55
C PHE A 59 -3.10 -6.68 -21.03
N ALA A 60 -1.82 -7.07 -20.93
CA ALA A 60 -0.72 -6.26 -21.45
C ALA A 60 -0.89 -5.93 -22.94
N LEU A 61 -1.20 -6.94 -23.75
CA LEU A 61 -1.47 -6.75 -25.18
C LEU A 61 -2.69 -5.85 -25.44
N CYS A 62 -3.72 -5.94 -24.60
CA CYS A 62 -4.92 -5.12 -24.72
C CYS A 62 -4.68 -3.63 -24.46
N ILE A 63 -3.67 -3.29 -23.66
CA ILE A 63 -3.29 -1.90 -23.36
C ILE A 63 -2.07 -1.45 -24.19
N ASP A 64 -1.75 -2.17 -25.27
CA ASP A 64 -0.62 -1.92 -26.15
C ASP A 64 0.73 -1.85 -25.40
N GLU A 65 0.94 -2.81 -24.50
CA GLU A 65 2.16 -2.90 -23.68
C GLU A 65 2.80 -4.27 -23.73
N HIS A 66 4.11 -4.29 -23.55
CA HIS A 66 4.85 -5.54 -23.56
C HIS A 66 4.54 -6.36 -22.27
N PRO A 67 4.21 -7.66 -22.37
CA PRO A 67 3.98 -8.52 -21.21
C PRO A 67 5.06 -8.49 -20.12
N GLN A 68 6.36 -8.38 -20.49
CA GLN A 68 7.43 -8.24 -19.50
C GLN A 68 7.49 -6.86 -18.84
N THR A 69 7.07 -5.79 -19.52
CA THR A 69 6.87 -4.47 -18.89
C THR A 69 5.82 -4.56 -17.80
N LEU A 70 4.60 -5.00 -18.15
CA LEU A 70 3.53 -5.17 -17.16
C LEU A 70 3.92 -6.17 -16.06
N GLY A 71 4.60 -7.25 -16.42
CA GLY A 71 5.11 -8.25 -15.48
C GLY A 71 6.08 -7.67 -14.45
N ALA A 72 7.01 -6.81 -14.87
CA ALA A 72 7.97 -6.14 -13.98
C ALA A 72 7.26 -5.15 -13.04
N ILE A 73 6.28 -4.40 -13.55
CA ILE A 73 5.45 -3.49 -12.76
C ILE A 73 4.65 -4.26 -11.69
N ILE A 74 3.97 -5.34 -12.10
CA ILE A 74 3.19 -6.22 -11.20
C ILE A 74 4.07 -6.85 -10.10
N LYS A 75 5.32 -7.20 -10.43
CA LYS A 75 6.29 -7.70 -9.45
C LYS A 75 6.79 -6.61 -8.49
N GLY A 76 6.65 -5.34 -8.85
CA GLY A 76 7.21 -4.21 -8.11
C GLY A 76 8.71 -4.02 -8.35
N SER A 77 9.26 -4.66 -9.37
CA SER A 77 10.68 -4.52 -9.74
C SER A 77 10.93 -3.34 -10.68
N ARG A 78 9.87 -2.72 -11.20
CA ARG A 78 9.92 -1.52 -12.04
C ARG A 78 8.87 -0.53 -11.56
N ARG A 79 9.25 0.74 -11.54
CA ARG A 79 8.37 1.88 -11.24
C ARG A 79 7.34 2.07 -12.35
N MET A 80 6.09 2.33 -12.00
CA MET A 80 5.04 2.69 -12.95
C MET A 80 5.26 4.10 -13.51
N ASN A 81 4.95 4.29 -14.80
CA ASN A 81 4.93 5.61 -15.45
C ASN A 81 3.47 6.05 -15.69
N VAL A 82 3.30 7.33 -16.04
CA VAL A 82 1.98 7.95 -16.22
C VAL A 82 1.22 7.36 -17.42
N ASP A 83 1.90 7.12 -18.54
CA ASP A 83 1.25 6.56 -19.75
C ASP A 83 0.62 5.18 -19.46
N LEU A 84 1.41 4.27 -18.85
CA LEU A 84 0.94 2.95 -18.46
C LEU A 84 -0.17 3.03 -17.41
N SER A 85 -0.07 3.94 -16.43
CA SER A 85 -1.10 4.05 -15.41
C SER A 85 -2.45 4.44 -16.01
N LEU A 86 -2.47 5.43 -16.92
CA LEU A 86 -3.69 5.89 -17.57
C LEU A 86 -4.35 4.77 -18.40
N LYS A 87 -3.56 4.04 -19.19
CA LYS A 87 -4.04 2.89 -19.96
C LYS A 87 -4.64 1.79 -19.07
N ILE A 88 -4.02 1.50 -17.93
CA ILE A 88 -4.52 0.52 -16.97
C ILE A 88 -5.79 1.01 -16.28
N GLU A 89 -5.80 2.27 -15.84
CA GLU A 89 -6.93 2.90 -15.15
C GLU A 89 -8.17 2.92 -16.04
N GLU A 90 -8.01 3.32 -17.31
CA GLU A 90 -9.07 3.25 -18.30
C GLU A 90 -9.61 1.83 -18.46
N LYS A 91 -8.73 0.83 -18.63
CA LYS A 91 -9.15 -0.55 -18.91
C LYS A 91 -9.76 -1.27 -17.70
N LEU A 92 -9.35 -0.90 -16.49
CA LEU A 92 -9.85 -1.48 -15.24
C LEU A 92 -10.94 -0.63 -14.57
N GLU A 93 -11.31 0.50 -15.18
CA GLU A 93 -12.29 1.45 -14.65
C GLU A 93 -11.90 1.98 -13.26
N PHE A 94 -10.61 2.32 -13.10
CA PHE A 94 -10.13 3.04 -11.93
C PHE A 94 -10.25 4.55 -12.13
N GLU A 95 -10.29 5.28 -11.02
CA GLU A 95 -10.20 6.74 -11.03
C GLU A 95 -8.85 7.17 -11.64
N GLU A 96 -8.89 8.17 -12.51
CA GLU A 96 -7.68 8.73 -13.14
C GLU A 96 -6.70 9.24 -12.07
N GLY A 97 -5.43 8.87 -12.20
CA GLY A 97 -4.36 9.29 -11.28
C GLY A 97 -4.28 8.48 -9.99
N PHE A 98 -5.17 7.51 -9.77
CA PHE A 98 -5.18 6.63 -8.60
C PHE A 98 -3.86 5.84 -8.45
N LEU A 99 -3.40 5.19 -9.52
CA LEU A 99 -2.20 4.35 -9.49
C LEU A 99 -0.93 5.18 -9.35
N MET A 100 -0.88 6.37 -9.96
CA MET A 100 0.27 7.27 -9.80
C MET A 100 0.34 7.88 -8.41
N THR A 101 -0.81 8.21 -7.81
CA THR A 101 -0.87 8.62 -6.39
C THR A 101 -0.30 7.52 -5.50
N LEU A 102 -0.69 6.27 -5.75
CA LEU A 102 -0.14 5.12 -5.05
C LEU A 102 1.38 4.93 -5.29
N GLN A 103 1.85 5.16 -6.52
CA GLN A 103 3.28 5.13 -6.86
C GLN A 103 4.06 6.18 -6.04
N VAL A 104 3.55 7.41 -5.91
CA VAL A 104 4.19 8.47 -5.12
C VAL A 104 4.31 8.07 -3.65
N PHE A 105 3.25 7.55 -3.04
CA PHE A 105 3.32 7.07 -1.66
C PHE A 105 4.28 5.89 -1.48
N TYR A 106 4.33 4.97 -2.46
CA TYR A 106 5.30 3.89 -2.46
C TYR A 106 6.74 4.41 -2.56
N ASP A 107 7.01 5.35 -3.46
CA ASP A 107 8.33 5.95 -3.63
C ASP A 107 8.78 6.68 -2.35
N ILE A 108 7.88 7.41 -1.69
CA ILE A 108 8.17 8.05 -0.39
C ILE A 108 8.53 7.02 0.68
N LYS A 109 7.84 5.86 0.69
CA LYS A 109 8.15 4.78 1.62
C LYS A 109 9.52 4.16 1.33
N GLU A 110 9.82 3.87 0.07
CA GLU A 110 11.13 3.32 -0.32
C GLU A 110 12.25 4.33 -0.05
N ALA A 111 12.03 5.64 -0.28
CA ALA A 111 13.00 6.68 0.03
C ALA A 111 13.27 6.84 1.54
N LYS A 112 12.27 6.53 2.38
CA LYS A 112 12.40 6.53 3.85
C LYS A 112 13.03 5.23 4.39
N LYS A 113 13.16 4.20 3.55
CA LYS A 113 13.70 2.91 3.95
C LYS A 113 15.20 3.05 4.18
N ASP A 114 15.58 2.94 5.44
CA ASP A 114 16.98 2.98 5.84
C ASP A 114 17.48 1.56 6.08
N SER A 115 18.17 1.00 5.08
CA SER A 115 18.74 -0.36 5.17
C SER A 115 19.90 -0.47 6.18
N SER A 116 20.49 0.65 6.58
CA SER A 116 21.53 0.71 7.61
C SER A 116 20.95 0.67 9.02
N TYR A 117 19.71 1.12 9.18
CA TYR A 117 18.97 1.09 10.43
C TYR A 117 18.48 -0.33 10.75
N LYS A 118 19.37 -1.17 11.29
CA LYS A 118 19.07 -2.54 11.72
C LYS A 118 19.87 -2.91 12.97
N PRO A 119 19.37 -3.83 13.81
CA PRO A 119 20.13 -4.33 14.94
C PRO A 119 21.26 -5.26 14.46
N ASP A 120 22.04 -5.75 15.41
CA ASP A 120 23.00 -6.81 15.16
C ASP A 120 22.26 -8.12 14.87
N LEU A 121 22.15 -8.45 13.57
CA LEU A 121 21.42 -9.62 13.10
C LEU A 121 22.07 -10.94 13.52
N SER A 122 23.34 -10.95 13.91
CA SER A 122 24.02 -12.17 14.40
C SER A 122 23.40 -12.70 15.70
N LYS A 123 22.70 -11.82 16.43
CA LYS A 123 22.01 -12.15 17.69
C LYS A 123 20.61 -12.73 17.51
N PHE A 124 20.08 -12.75 16.28
CA PHE A 124 18.71 -13.20 16.01
C PHE A 124 18.67 -14.55 15.31
N ARG A 125 17.88 -15.47 15.84
CA ARG A 125 17.51 -16.69 15.12
C ARG A 125 16.42 -16.37 14.11
N LYS A 126 16.57 -16.91 12.90
CA LYS A 126 15.56 -16.78 11.83
C LYS A 126 14.18 -17.28 12.25
N GLY A 127 14.12 -18.27 13.15
CA GLY A 127 12.87 -18.85 13.64
C GLY A 127 11.94 -17.88 14.39
N VAL A 128 12.45 -16.79 14.96
CA VAL A 128 11.59 -15.75 15.59
C VAL A 128 10.69 -15.06 14.56
N PHE A 129 11.14 -15.03 13.30
CA PHE A 129 10.44 -14.41 12.18
C PHE A 129 10.04 -15.45 11.12
N TRP A 130 9.56 -16.62 11.54
CA TRP A 130 9.26 -17.76 10.66
C TRP A 130 8.23 -17.48 9.55
N ASP A 131 7.33 -16.52 9.75
CA ASP A 131 6.28 -16.10 8.82
C ASP A 131 6.68 -14.89 7.95
N THR A 132 7.89 -14.33 8.15
CA THR A 132 8.36 -13.11 7.49
C THR A 132 9.71 -13.35 6.83
N THR A 133 9.92 -12.83 5.61
CA THR A 133 11.25 -12.88 4.99
C THR A 133 12.22 -12.00 5.81
N PHE A 134 13.11 -12.64 6.57
CA PHE A 134 14.04 -11.97 7.51
C PHE A 134 14.80 -10.79 6.88
N ASP A 135 15.27 -10.96 5.64
CA ASP A 135 16.04 -9.95 4.91
C ASP A 135 15.20 -8.74 4.44
N ARG A 136 13.87 -8.82 4.54
CA ARG A 136 12.93 -7.77 4.11
C ARG A 136 12.27 -7.02 5.26
N ILE A 137 12.65 -7.35 6.50
CA ILE A 137 12.13 -6.67 7.68
C ILE A 137 12.60 -5.21 7.66
N ASP A 138 11.65 -4.28 7.70
CA ASP A 138 11.94 -2.87 7.93
C ASP A 138 11.98 -2.60 9.43
N TRP A 139 13.19 -2.62 9.99
CA TRP A 139 13.43 -2.42 11.42
C TRP A 139 13.03 -1.03 11.91
N LYS A 140 12.81 -0.05 11.04
CA LYS A 140 12.34 1.27 11.45
C LYS A 140 10.82 1.32 11.48
N LEU A 141 10.17 0.95 10.38
CA LEU A 141 8.72 1.05 10.20
C LEU A 141 7.97 -0.03 10.98
N MET A 142 8.54 -1.22 11.15
CA MET A 142 7.87 -2.36 11.81
C MET A 142 8.23 -2.48 13.30
N LYS A 143 8.83 -1.44 13.90
CA LYS A 143 9.32 -1.41 15.29
C LYS A 143 8.36 -2.07 16.29
N VAL A 144 7.10 -1.67 16.31
CA VAL A 144 6.10 -2.19 17.27
C VAL A 144 5.90 -3.70 17.11
N SER A 145 5.71 -4.17 15.89
CA SER A 145 5.51 -5.59 15.60
C SER A 145 6.75 -6.43 15.92
N ILE A 146 7.95 -5.88 15.66
CA ILE A 146 9.22 -6.55 15.95
C ILE A 146 9.40 -6.68 17.47
N VAL A 147 9.23 -5.59 18.22
CA VAL A 147 9.37 -5.60 19.69
C VAL A 147 8.41 -6.64 20.28
N LYS A 148 7.12 -6.57 19.96
CA LYS A 148 6.12 -7.53 20.46
C LYS A 148 6.52 -8.98 20.18
N ARG A 149 6.91 -9.26 18.94
CA ARG A 149 7.29 -10.61 18.51
C ARG A 149 8.53 -11.14 19.22
N VAL A 150 9.57 -10.33 19.37
CA VAL A 150 10.81 -10.75 20.03
C VAL A 150 10.57 -10.97 21.53
N PHE A 151 9.70 -10.19 22.17
CA PHE A 151 9.35 -10.41 23.56
C PHE A 151 8.42 -11.62 23.77
N ALA A 152 7.56 -11.95 22.80
CA ALA A 152 6.69 -13.12 22.87
C ALA A 152 7.43 -14.45 22.61
N TYR A 153 8.33 -14.49 21.62
CA TYR A 153 8.91 -15.75 21.11
C TYR A 153 10.45 -15.78 21.11
N GLY A 154 11.09 -14.65 21.38
CA GLY A 154 12.55 -14.52 21.40
C GLY A 154 13.17 -14.94 22.73
N ASN A 155 14.46 -15.25 22.69
CA ASN A 155 15.28 -15.55 23.85
C ASN A 155 15.84 -14.26 24.48
N LYS A 156 16.54 -14.39 25.62
CA LYS A 156 17.10 -13.24 26.36
C LYS A 156 18.07 -12.41 25.51
N ILE A 157 18.93 -13.04 24.71
CA ILE A 157 19.92 -12.37 23.85
C ILE A 157 19.20 -11.50 22.81
N GLU A 158 18.14 -12.04 22.20
CA GLU A 158 17.32 -11.34 21.21
C GLU A 158 16.60 -10.14 21.85
N GLN A 159 16.03 -10.31 23.04
CA GLN A 159 15.36 -9.24 23.78
C GLN A 159 16.32 -8.13 24.19
N GLU A 160 17.51 -8.47 24.69
CA GLU A 160 18.54 -7.50 25.08
C GLU A 160 19.03 -6.68 23.88
N GLU A 161 19.22 -7.32 22.72
CA GLU A 161 19.59 -6.60 21.49
C GLU A 161 18.49 -5.65 21.03
N ILE A 162 17.21 -6.04 21.11
CA ILE A 162 16.08 -5.15 20.80
C ILE A 162 16.02 -3.96 21.75
N ILE A 163 16.25 -4.16 23.05
CA ILE A 163 16.33 -3.08 24.04
C ILE A 163 17.49 -2.14 23.73
N ARG A 164 18.68 -2.68 23.41
CA ARG A 164 19.86 -1.89 23.03
C ARG A 164 19.64 -1.11 21.73
N PHE A 165 18.95 -1.70 20.76
CA PHE A 165 18.75 -1.11 19.44
C PHE A 165 17.69 0.00 19.44
N TYR A 166 16.51 -0.22 20.02
CA TYR A 166 15.44 0.78 20.05
C TYR A 166 15.46 1.69 21.27
N GLY A 167 16.21 1.34 22.31
CA GLY A 167 16.23 2.03 23.59
C GLY A 167 15.22 1.46 24.58
N LYS A 168 15.63 1.39 25.85
CA LYS A 168 14.84 0.79 26.94
C LYS A 168 13.49 1.48 27.13
N GLU A 169 13.48 2.82 27.15
CA GLU A 169 12.24 3.59 27.35
C GLU A 169 11.19 3.30 26.27
N GLU A 170 11.62 3.23 25.01
CA GLU A 170 10.73 3.02 23.87
C GLU A 170 10.17 1.59 23.87
N VAL A 171 11.02 0.60 24.14
CA VAL A 171 10.60 -0.80 24.27
C VAL A 171 9.64 -0.98 25.44
N SER A 172 9.92 -0.36 26.59
CA SER A 172 9.03 -0.39 27.75
C SER A 172 7.66 0.21 27.42
N LYS A 173 7.59 1.35 26.72
CA LYS A 173 6.31 1.94 26.27
C LYS A 173 5.51 0.97 25.40
N ILE A 174 6.17 0.30 24.46
CA ILE A 174 5.51 -0.65 23.53
C ILE A 174 4.98 -1.88 24.28
N ASN A 175 5.75 -2.41 25.23
CA ASN A 175 5.37 -3.58 26.03
C ASN A 175 4.28 -3.28 27.06
N LEU A 176 4.26 -2.08 27.64
CA LEU A 176 3.26 -1.67 28.64
C LEU A 176 1.87 -1.43 28.05
N LEU A 177 1.76 -1.19 26.75
CA LEU A 177 0.49 -0.82 26.11
C LEU A 177 -0.48 -2.00 25.90
N ASN A 178 -0.06 -3.25 26.11
CA ASN A 178 -0.95 -4.43 26.17
C ASN A 178 -0.20 -5.59 26.87
N PRO A 179 -0.25 -5.72 28.20
CA PRO A 179 0.06 -6.99 28.84
C PRO A 179 -1.02 -8.00 28.41
N GLU A 180 -0.60 -9.18 27.96
CA GLU A 180 -1.54 -10.30 27.73
C GLU A 180 -2.28 -10.67 29.01
#